data_AF-A0A397YV33-F1
#
_entry.id   AF-A0A397YV33-F1
#
_cell.length_a   1.000
_cell.length_b   1.000
_cell.length_c   1.000
_cell.angle_alpha   90.00
_cell.angle_beta   90.00
_cell.angle_gamma   90.00
#
_symmetry.space_group_name_H-M   'P 1'
#
loop_
_entity.id
_entity.type
_entity.pdbx_description
1 polymer ?
#
loop_
_entity_poly.entity_id
_entity_poly.type
_entity_poly.pdbx_seq_one_letter_code
_entity_poly.pdbx_strand_id
1 'polypeptide(L)'
;MKTSFLVILLMAAAVCTHGLEEVKDSNGNPVNVGAQYFIQPVKTESNNGGGLVPAATNILPFCPLGITQTLLPYQPGLPVSFAYHPNILGRYTIDTSSDIIIGFVSNIWPVCNEFSKLWAVDDSSSAKEPAIIIGGKLERPNSAFKIEKATGAHTYKLTTSYGTVGTTPGAWLSAPQLLVTNDVAKTLYVKFVKVDDDATKATITTSRVEKLGLRMFPFY
;
A
#
# COMPACT_ATOMS: atom_id res chain seq x y z
N MET A 1 41.93 32.17 -35.10
CA MET A 1 40.87 32.30 -34.08
C MET A 1 39.64 31.48 -34.48
N LYS A 2 39.73 30.13 -34.57
CA LYS A 2 38.60 29.25 -34.93
C LYS A 2 38.86 27.80 -34.49
N THR A 3 39.00 27.53 -33.20
CA THR A 3 39.09 26.12 -32.71
C THR A 3 38.63 25.95 -31.26
N SER A 4 37.92 26.92 -30.68
CA SER A 4 37.53 26.86 -29.26
C SER A 4 36.05 27.14 -29.07
N PHE A 5 35.20 26.40 -29.80
CA PHE A 5 33.74 26.43 -29.56
C PHE A 5 33.08 25.04 -29.64
N LEU A 6 33.84 23.97 -29.89
CA LEU A 6 33.30 22.64 -30.19
C LEU A 6 33.47 21.61 -29.06
N VAL A 7 34.10 21.98 -27.93
CA VAL A 7 34.41 21.02 -26.84
C VAL A 7 33.48 21.16 -25.61
N ILE A 8 32.67 22.22 -25.53
CA ILE A 8 31.77 22.43 -24.37
C ILE A 8 30.40 21.76 -24.57
N LEU A 9 30.05 21.34 -25.80
CA LEU A 9 28.71 20.80 -26.12
C LEU A 9 28.64 19.27 -26.15
N LEU A 10 29.38 18.56 -25.29
CA LEU A 10 29.37 17.09 -25.26
C LEU A 10 29.20 16.46 -23.87
N MET A 11 28.86 17.23 -22.83
CA MET A 11 28.46 16.66 -21.54
C MET A 11 27.13 17.25 -21.08
N ALA A 12 26.30 16.37 -20.51
CA ALA A 12 24.97 16.63 -19.95
C ALA A 12 23.77 16.58 -20.92
N ALA A 13 23.77 15.60 -21.83
CA ALA A 13 22.53 14.87 -22.09
C ALA A 13 22.59 13.52 -21.36
N ALA A 14 22.78 13.56 -20.03
CA ALA A 14 22.32 12.47 -19.20
C ALA A 14 20.79 12.58 -19.18
N VAL A 15 20.16 12.10 -20.25
CA VAL A 15 18.73 11.82 -20.23
C VAL A 15 18.60 10.74 -19.18
N CYS A 16 18.19 11.12 -17.96
CA CYS A 16 17.61 10.18 -17.02
C CYS A 16 16.37 9.63 -17.72
N THR A 17 16.55 8.60 -18.54
CA THR A 17 15.48 7.65 -18.77
C THR A 17 15.26 7.06 -17.38
N HIS A 18 14.34 7.66 -16.62
CA HIS A 18 13.71 6.98 -15.51
C HIS A 18 12.98 5.79 -16.14
N GLY A 19 13.75 4.73 -16.42
CA GLY A 19 13.26 3.51 -17.00
C GLY A 19 12.25 2.92 -16.04
N LEU A 20 11.27 2.23 -16.58
CA LEU A 20 10.44 1.32 -15.81
C LEU A 20 11.38 0.32 -15.12
N GLU A 21 11.49 0.42 -13.81
CA GLU A 21 12.29 -0.49 -12.99
C GLU A 21 11.38 -1.36 -12.15
N GLU A 22 11.78 -2.61 -11.93
CA GLU A 22 11.00 -3.51 -11.09
C GLU A 22 10.94 -2.99 -9.65
N VAL A 23 9.73 -2.88 -9.13
CA VAL A 23 9.49 -2.67 -7.71
C VAL A 23 10.00 -3.90 -6.97
N LYS A 24 10.86 -3.68 -5.99
CA LYS A 24 11.40 -4.70 -5.09
C LYS A 24 10.73 -4.67 -3.72
N ASP A 25 10.45 -5.83 -3.16
CA ASP A 25 10.01 -6.00 -1.78
C ASP A 25 11.14 -5.72 -0.78
N SER A 26 10.84 -5.81 0.51
CA SER A 26 11.78 -5.55 1.61
C SER A 26 13.00 -6.47 1.62
N ASN A 27 12.91 -7.62 0.95
CA ASN A 27 13.99 -8.61 0.82
C ASN A 27 14.75 -8.46 -0.51
N GLY A 28 14.40 -7.47 -1.33
CA GLY A 28 15.03 -7.20 -2.62
C GLY A 28 14.48 -8.04 -3.78
N ASN A 29 13.46 -8.86 -3.57
CA ASN A 29 12.83 -9.65 -4.64
C ASN A 29 11.82 -8.80 -5.42
N PRO A 30 11.58 -9.07 -6.71
CA PRO A 30 10.53 -8.40 -7.46
C PRO A 30 9.15 -8.55 -6.80
N VAL A 31 8.37 -7.47 -6.81
CA VAL A 31 6.95 -7.49 -6.45
C VAL A 31 6.18 -8.11 -7.61
N ASN A 32 5.52 -9.24 -7.34
CA ASN A 32 4.79 -9.99 -8.36
C ASN A 32 3.32 -9.56 -8.45
N VAL A 33 2.80 -9.52 -9.67
CA VAL A 33 1.38 -9.29 -9.95
C VAL A 33 0.55 -10.36 -9.23
N GLY A 34 -0.51 -9.94 -8.54
CA GLY A 34 -1.45 -10.82 -7.85
C GLY A 34 -0.95 -11.46 -6.55
N ALA A 35 0.35 -11.45 -6.29
CA ALA A 35 0.90 -11.93 -5.02
C ALA A 35 0.56 -10.97 -3.88
N GLN A 36 0.52 -11.51 -2.66
CA GLN A 36 0.13 -10.77 -1.46
C GLN A 36 1.34 -10.13 -0.78
N TYR A 37 1.19 -8.85 -0.45
CA TYR A 37 2.17 -8.05 0.27
C TYR A 37 1.49 -7.23 1.37
N PHE A 38 2.17 -7.03 2.49
CA PHE A 38 1.83 -5.96 3.42
C PHE A 38 2.46 -4.65 2.94
N ILE A 39 1.71 -3.55 3.02
CA ILE A 39 2.27 -2.21 2.87
C ILE A 39 2.61 -1.69 4.25
N GLN A 40 3.90 -1.49 4.52
CA GLN A 40 4.39 -1.00 5.80
C GLN A 40 5.04 0.38 5.61
N PRO A 41 4.53 1.41 6.29
CA PRO A 41 5.21 2.70 6.37
C PRO A 41 6.63 2.56 6.91
N VAL A 42 7.55 3.34 6.35
CA VAL A 42 8.93 3.38 6.83
C VAL A 42 8.95 3.93 8.24
N LYS A 43 9.62 3.21 9.14
CA LYS A 43 9.78 3.63 10.54
C LYS A 43 10.70 4.85 10.63
N THR A 44 10.28 5.83 11.43
CA THR A 44 11.04 7.03 11.78
C THR A 44 10.90 7.29 13.28
N GLU A 45 11.61 8.28 13.82
CA GLU A 45 11.44 8.70 15.22
C GLU A 45 9.99 9.08 15.55
N SER A 46 9.30 9.70 14.58
CA SER A 46 7.91 10.14 14.69
C SER A 46 6.90 9.13 14.15
N ASN A 47 7.33 7.98 13.60
CA ASN A 47 6.47 6.95 13.05
C ASN A 47 6.96 5.56 13.44
N ASN A 48 6.32 4.96 14.44
CA ASN A 48 6.59 3.60 14.89
C ASN A 48 5.35 2.69 14.83
N GLY A 49 4.37 3.02 13.98
CA GLY A 49 3.18 2.20 13.78
C GLY A 49 3.46 0.89 13.04
N GLY A 50 2.40 0.12 12.82
CA GLY A 50 2.41 -1.09 11.99
C GLY A 50 2.07 -0.79 10.54
N GLY A 51 1.47 -1.76 9.85
CA GLY A 51 1.06 -1.64 8.46
C GLY A 51 -0.32 -1.01 8.24
N LEU A 52 -0.72 -0.96 6.96
CA LEU A 52 -1.97 -0.34 6.55
C LEU A 52 -3.17 -1.29 6.71
N VAL A 53 -4.28 -0.76 7.22
CA VAL A 53 -5.52 -1.49 7.49
C VAL A 53 -6.77 -0.70 7.07
N PRO A 54 -7.85 -1.40 6.68
CA PRO A 54 -9.17 -0.79 6.53
C PRO A 54 -9.66 -0.20 7.86
N ALA A 55 -10.20 1.02 7.83
CA ALA A 55 -10.84 1.62 9.00
C ALA A 55 -11.99 2.56 8.58
N ALA A 56 -13.02 2.65 9.40
CA ALA A 56 -14.08 3.64 9.21
C ALA A 56 -13.50 5.04 9.42
N THR A 57 -13.65 5.93 8.46
CA THR A 57 -13.19 7.32 8.55
C THR A 57 -14.31 8.29 8.94
N ASN A 58 -15.56 7.83 8.79
CA ASN A 58 -16.77 8.52 9.20
C ASN A 58 -17.56 7.65 10.20
N ILE A 59 -18.29 8.29 11.11
CA ILE A 59 -19.12 7.59 12.12
C ILE A 59 -20.36 6.98 11.45
N LEU A 60 -21.12 7.79 10.71
CA LEU A 60 -22.29 7.35 9.93
C LEU A 60 -22.47 8.22 8.67
N PRO A 61 -22.64 7.63 7.47
CA PRO A 61 -22.37 6.22 7.17
C PRO A 61 -20.87 5.91 7.31
N PHE A 62 -20.53 4.71 7.79
CA PHE A 62 -19.13 4.28 7.95
C PHE A 62 -18.55 3.65 6.67
N CYS A 63 -19.38 3.42 5.66
CA CYS A 63 -18.96 2.99 4.32
C CYS A 63 -18.98 4.18 3.34
N PRO A 64 -18.07 4.24 2.36
CA PRO A 64 -16.94 3.34 2.18
C PRO A 64 -15.91 3.46 3.31
N LEU A 65 -15.17 2.38 3.57
CA LEU A 65 -14.06 2.44 4.53
C LEU A 65 -12.92 3.29 3.95
N GLY A 66 -12.17 3.96 4.81
CA GLY A 66 -10.86 4.50 4.45
C GLY A 66 -9.73 3.55 4.82
N ILE A 67 -8.50 4.08 4.76
CA ILE A 67 -7.29 3.31 5.03
C ILE A 67 -6.45 4.07 6.05
N THR A 68 -6.00 3.37 7.08
CA THR A 68 -5.19 3.93 8.16
C THR A 68 -3.96 3.08 8.40
N GLN A 69 -2.90 3.69 8.94
CA GLN A 69 -1.80 2.96 9.55
C GLN A 69 -2.18 2.58 10.98
N THR A 70 -2.08 1.30 11.34
CA THR A 70 -2.28 0.88 12.73
C THR A 70 -1.19 1.48 13.64
N LEU A 71 -1.58 1.90 14.85
CA LEU A 71 -0.63 2.38 15.85
C LEU A 71 0.18 1.24 16.50
N LEU A 72 -0.20 -0.02 16.26
CA LEU A 72 0.43 -1.19 16.88
C LEU A 72 1.64 -1.67 16.06
N PRO A 73 2.87 -1.58 16.58
CA PRO A 73 4.11 -1.78 15.80
C PRO A 73 4.29 -3.19 15.24
N TYR A 74 3.64 -4.18 15.85
CA TYR A 74 3.72 -5.60 15.51
C TYR A 74 2.61 -6.05 14.55
N GLN A 75 1.60 -5.21 14.30
CA GLN A 75 0.55 -5.53 13.35
C GLN A 75 1.04 -5.24 11.93
N PRO A 76 1.18 -6.26 11.06
CA PRO A 76 1.80 -6.07 9.76
C PRO A 76 0.90 -5.33 8.76
N GLY A 77 -0.38 -5.13 9.08
CA GLY A 77 -1.40 -4.60 8.17
C GLY A 77 -2.26 -5.72 7.58
N LEU A 78 -3.21 -5.36 6.72
CA LEU A 78 -3.97 -6.31 5.92
C LEU A 78 -3.29 -6.48 4.55
N PRO A 79 -3.11 -7.70 4.02
CA PRO A 79 -2.46 -7.91 2.74
C PRO A 79 -3.16 -7.19 1.59
N VAL A 80 -2.37 -6.75 0.62
CA VAL A 80 -2.84 -6.25 -0.68
C VAL A 80 -2.23 -7.06 -1.82
N SER A 81 -2.85 -7.00 -2.98
CA SER A 81 -2.25 -7.42 -4.24
C SER A 81 -2.29 -6.28 -5.26
N PHE A 82 -1.39 -6.39 -6.24
CA PHE A 82 -1.21 -5.41 -7.30
C PHE A 82 -1.53 -6.02 -8.66
N ALA A 83 -2.17 -5.25 -9.53
CA ALA A 83 -2.41 -5.63 -10.92
C ALA A 83 -2.29 -4.40 -11.84
N TYR A 84 -1.80 -4.59 -13.06
CA TYR A 84 -1.73 -3.49 -14.03
C TYR A 84 -3.13 -3.03 -14.47
N HIS A 85 -3.26 -1.72 -14.73
CA HIS A 85 -4.44 -1.13 -15.35
C HIS A 85 -4.05 -0.14 -16.46
N PRO A 86 -4.34 -0.45 -17.74
CA PRO A 86 -4.95 -1.68 -18.24
C PRO A 86 -4.06 -2.91 -18.00
N ASN A 87 -4.64 -4.11 -18.02
CA ASN A 87 -3.88 -5.35 -17.87
C ASN A 87 -2.82 -5.48 -18.98
N ILE A 88 -1.58 -5.80 -18.60
CA ILE A 88 -0.46 -5.99 -19.53
C ILE A 88 -0.12 -7.49 -19.58
N LEU A 89 -0.45 -8.14 -20.69
CA LEU A 89 -0.15 -9.56 -20.90
C LEU A 89 1.37 -9.79 -20.92
N GLY A 90 1.81 -10.88 -20.28
CA GLY A 90 3.22 -11.27 -20.23
C GLY A 90 4.06 -10.50 -19.21
N ARG A 91 3.47 -9.59 -18.44
CA ARG A 91 4.13 -8.93 -17.30
C ARG A 91 3.73 -9.59 -15.98
N TYR A 92 4.70 -10.17 -15.29
CA TYR A 92 4.50 -10.88 -14.03
C TYR A 92 5.02 -10.11 -12.81
N THR A 93 5.85 -9.09 -13.04
CA THR A 93 6.42 -8.20 -12.01
C THR A 93 5.85 -6.79 -12.17
N ILE A 94 5.75 -6.06 -11.05
CA ILE A 94 5.29 -4.67 -11.02
C ILE A 94 6.47 -3.74 -11.27
N ASP A 95 6.34 -2.88 -12.27
CA ASP A 95 7.29 -1.81 -12.56
C ASP A 95 6.88 -0.49 -11.90
N THR A 96 7.85 0.34 -11.57
CA THR A 96 7.63 1.73 -11.15
C THR A 96 6.92 2.53 -12.24
N SER A 97 6.26 3.63 -11.89
CA SER A 97 5.62 4.58 -12.81
C SER A 97 4.50 4.02 -13.72
N SER A 98 4.17 2.74 -13.56
CA SER A 98 3.08 2.07 -14.26
C SER A 98 1.77 2.22 -13.50
N ASP A 99 0.67 2.37 -14.24
CA ASP A 99 -0.66 2.41 -13.66
C ASP A 99 -1.05 1.01 -13.16
N ILE A 100 -1.33 0.94 -11.86
CA ILE A 100 -1.72 -0.27 -11.15
C ILE A 100 -2.98 -0.05 -10.32
N ILE A 101 -3.61 -1.15 -9.99
CA ILE A 101 -4.72 -1.27 -9.06
C ILE A 101 -4.18 -1.92 -7.80
N ILE A 102 -4.59 -1.38 -6.67
CA ILE A 102 -4.27 -1.91 -5.34
C ILE A 102 -5.57 -2.41 -4.74
N GLY A 103 -5.60 -3.64 -4.24
CA GLY A 103 -6.77 -4.21 -3.58
C GLY A 103 -6.41 -4.99 -2.34
N PHE A 104 -7.20 -4.82 -1.27
CA PHE A 104 -7.05 -5.67 -0.09
C PHE A 104 -7.44 -7.12 -0.38
N VAL A 105 -6.65 -8.05 0.12
CA VAL A 105 -6.88 -9.49 0.04
C VAL A 105 -7.25 -10.01 1.42
N SER A 106 -8.51 -10.43 1.57
CA SER A 106 -9.02 -11.02 2.80
C SER A 106 -10.21 -11.94 2.50
N ASN A 107 -10.23 -13.12 3.13
CA ASN A 107 -11.37 -14.05 3.07
C ASN A 107 -12.54 -13.59 3.94
N ILE A 108 -12.26 -12.76 4.96
CA ILE A 108 -13.25 -12.25 5.91
C ILE A 108 -13.41 -10.76 5.68
N TRP A 109 -14.62 -10.34 5.30
CA TRP A 109 -14.98 -8.94 5.06
C TRP A 109 -16.42 -8.71 5.54
N PRO A 110 -16.65 -8.35 6.81
CA PRO A 110 -17.99 -8.41 7.39
C PRO A 110 -18.86 -7.18 7.06
N VAL A 111 -18.28 -6.09 6.55
CA VAL A 111 -18.93 -4.79 6.36
C VAL A 111 -18.63 -4.20 4.99
N CYS A 112 -19.45 -3.26 4.53
CA CYS A 112 -19.29 -2.59 3.22
C CYS A 112 -19.16 -3.60 2.05
N ASN A 113 -19.96 -4.67 2.09
CA ASN A 113 -19.92 -5.78 1.11
C ASN A 113 -20.44 -5.38 -0.27
N GLU A 114 -21.17 -4.28 -0.34
CA GLU A 114 -21.64 -3.63 -1.56
C GLU A 114 -20.51 -2.92 -2.33
N PHE A 115 -19.35 -2.71 -1.69
CA PHE A 115 -18.17 -2.09 -2.28
C PHE A 115 -17.09 -3.14 -2.61
N SER A 116 -16.27 -2.86 -3.63
CA SER A 116 -15.08 -3.67 -3.90
C SER A 116 -14.02 -3.48 -2.80
N LYS A 117 -12.99 -4.33 -2.81
CA LYS A 117 -11.81 -4.18 -1.94
C LYS A 117 -10.69 -3.33 -2.58
N LEU A 118 -10.98 -2.71 -3.73
CA LEU A 118 -10.02 -1.89 -4.46
C LEU A 118 -9.87 -0.51 -3.82
N TRP A 119 -8.65 -0.01 -3.80
CA TRP A 119 -8.35 1.34 -3.36
C TRP A 119 -8.82 2.34 -4.42
N ALA A 120 -9.27 3.50 -3.98
CA ALA A 120 -9.57 4.64 -4.84
C ALA A 120 -9.40 5.96 -4.10
N VAL A 121 -9.16 7.03 -4.85
CA VAL A 121 -9.28 8.40 -4.36
C VAL A 121 -10.76 8.75 -4.26
N ASP A 122 -11.18 9.35 -3.14
CA ASP A 122 -12.54 9.86 -2.99
C ASP A 122 -12.75 11.14 -3.82
N ASP A 123 -13.12 10.93 -5.09
CA ASP A 123 -13.45 11.97 -6.07
C ASP A 123 -14.88 12.52 -5.92
N SER A 124 -15.65 12.01 -4.94
CA SER A 124 -16.99 12.53 -4.61
C SER A 124 -16.93 13.71 -3.63
N SER A 125 -15.84 13.79 -2.85
CA SER A 125 -15.61 14.89 -1.92
C SER A 125 -15.03 16.12 -2.62
N SER A 126 -15.46 17.31 -2.21
CA SER A 126 -14.83 18.59 -2.61
C SER A 126 -13.62 18.94 -1.72
N ALA A 127 -13.07 17.97 -1.00
CA ALA A 127 -11.94 18.18 -0.10
C ALA A 127 -10.67 18.50 -0.90
N LYS A 128 -9.89 19.46 -0.38
CA LYS A 128 -8.59 19.82 -0.98
C LYS A 128 -7.60 18.65 -0.99
N GLU A 129 -7.68 17.80 0.03
CA GLU A 129 -6.89 16.58 0.20
C GLU A 129 -7.86 15.41 0.35
N PRO A 130 -8.34 14.82 -0.76
CA PRO A 130 -9.34 13.76 -0.70
C PRO A 130 -8.78 12.50 -0.06
N ALA A 131 -9.62 11.77 0.67
CA ALA A 131 -9.22 10.53 1.32
C ALA A 131 -8.93 9.41 0.31
N ILE A 132 -8.12 8.43 0.72
CA ILE A 132 -8.08 7.13 0.03
C ILE A 132 -9.11 6.22 0.68
N ILE A 133 -10.04 5.72 -0.15
CA ILE A 133 -11.16 4.88 0.25
C ILE A 133 -11.04 3.47 -0.35
N ILE A 134 -11.83 2.55 0.20
CA ILE A 134 -11.99 1.18 -0.25
C ILE A 134 -13.37 1.06 -0.91
N GLY A 135 -13.39 0.63 -2.16
CA GLY A 135 -14.59 0.59 -2.99
C GLY A 135 -14.36 1.06 -4.43
N GLY A 136 -13.10 1.14 -4.87
CA GLY A 136 -12.73 1.52 -6.22
C GLY A 136 -13.32 0.60 -7.29
N LYS A 137 -13.29 1.05 -8.54
CA LYS A 137 -13.74 0.26 -9.69
C LYS A 137 -12.60 0.18 -10.70
N LEU A 138 -12.42 -1.00 -11.29
CA LEU A 138 -11.29 -1.29 -12.18
C LEU A 138 -11.15 -0.25 -13.29
N GLU A 139 -12.25 0.14 -13.92
CA GLU A 139 -12.27 1.05 -15.08
C GLU A 139 -12.27 2.54 -14.72
N ARG A 140 -12.26 2.87 -13.42
CA ARG A 140 -12.35 4.26 -12.96
C ARG A 140 -10.96 4.84 -12.73
N PRO A 141 -10.66 6.03 -13.30
CA PRO A 141 -9.34 6.66 -13.16
C PRO A 141 -8.91 6.93 -11.71
N ASN A 142 -9.86 7.14 -10.79
CA ASN A 142 -9.56 7.34 -9.37
C ASN A 142 -9.09 6.09 -8.64
N SER A 143 -9.14 4.91 -9.27
CA SER A 143 -8.56 3.67 -8.74
C SER A 143 -7.12 3.43 -9.24
N ALA A 144 -6.59 4.27 -10.14
CA ALA A 144 -5.26 4.10 -10.69
C ALA A 144 -4.19 4.72 -9.78
N PHE A 145 -3.23 3.89 -9.38
CA PHE A 145 -2.08 4.27 -8.57
C PHE A 145 -0.78 3.97 -9.32
N LYS A 146 0.31 4.61 -8.91
CA LYS A 146 1.66 4.29 -9.34
C LYS A 146 2.56 4.11 -8.14
N ILE A 147 3.53 3.21 -8.27
CA ILE A 147 4.62 3.05 -7.31
C ILE A 147 5.82 3.83 -7.84
N GLU A 148 6.33 4.76 -7.05
CA GLU A 148 7.49 5.57 -7.41
C GLU A 148 8.61 5.34 -6.40
N LYS A 149 9.85 5.32 -6.87
CA LYS A 149 11.01 5.24 -5.96
C LYS A 149 11.06 6.44 -5.03
N ALA A 150 11.51 6.18 -3.81
CA ALA A 150 11.85 7.20 -2.83
C ALA A 150 13.27 6.96 -2.32
N THR A 151 13.80 7.94 -1.58
CA THR A 151 15.13 7.82 -0.97
C THR A 151 15.13 6.69 0.06
N GLY A 152 16.08 5.76 -0.07
CA GLY A 152 16.24 4.61 0.81
C GLY A 152 16.12 3.27 0.08
N ALA A 153 16.75 2.23 0.63
CA ALA A 153 16.69 0.89 0.05
C ALA A 153 15.25 0.35 0.08
N HIS A 154 14.77 -0.12 -1.08
CA HIS A 154 13.44 -0.69 -1.29
C HIS A 154 12.32 0.17 -0.70
N THR A 155 12.46 1.48 -0.83
CA THR A 155 11.54 2.47 -0.27
C THR A 155 10.84 3.19 -1.41
N TYR A 156 9.52 3.34 -1.28
CA TYR A 156 8.66 3.87 -2.33
C TYR A 156 7.67 4.87 -1.77
N LYS A 157 7.05 5.63 -2.67
CA LYS A 157 5.83 6.38 -2.42
C LYS A 157 4.77 5.96 -3.43
N LEU A 158 3.50 6.10 -3.05
CA LEU A 158 2.38 5.86 -3.97
C LEU A 158 1.91 7.21 -4.52
N THR A 159 1.59 7.25 -5.81
CA THR A 159 1.03 8.44 -6.46
C THR A 159 -0.22 8.10 -7.26
N THR A 160 -1.03 9.10 -7.55
CA THR A 160 -2.24 9.02 -8.39
C THR A 160 -2.26 10.24 -9.31
N SER A 161 -3.24 10.31 -10.23
CA SER A 161 -3.48 11.52 -11.02
C SER A 161 -3.90 12.73 -10.19
N TYR A 162 -4.31 12.54 -8.93
CA TYR A 162 -4.76 13.58 -8.01
C TYR A 162 -3.62 14.13 -7.12
N GLY A 163 -2.47 13.43 -7.05
CA GLY A 163 -1.35 13.82 -6.20
C GLY A 163 -0.60 12.63 -5.59
N THR A 164 0.17 12.88 -4.53
CA THR A 164 0.93 11.84 -3.81
C THR A 164 0.10 11.31 -2.64
N VAL A 165 0.16 10.00 -2.38
CA VAL A 165 -0.44 9.41 -1.18
C VAL A 165 0.35 9.88 0.04
N GLY A 166 -0.36 10.55 0.93
CA GLY A 166 0.17 11.04 2.20
C GLY A 166 -0.71 10.62 3.37
N THR A 167 -0.44 11.20 4.54
CA THR A 167 -1.25 10.96 5.72
C THR A 167 -1.65 12.24 6.44
N THR A 168 -2.74 12.14 7.19
CA THR A 168 -3.19 13.13 8.18
C THR A 168 -3.60 12.39 9.46
N PRO A 169 -3.61 13.03 10.64
CA PRO A 169 -4.22 12.44 11.83
C PRO A 169 -5.68 12.03 11.57
N GLY A 170 -5.98 10.74 11.72
CA GLY A 170 -7.31 10.18 11.51
C GLY A 170 -8.19 10.18 12.76
N ALA A 171 -9.45 9.75 12.61
CA ALA A 171 -10.44 9.74 13.70
C ALA A 171 -10.10 8.77 14.84
N TRP A 172 -9.34 7.70 14.57
CA TRP A 172 -9.00 6.66 15.54
C TRP A 172 -7.70 6.98 16.27
N LEU A 173 -7.79 7.63 17.45
CA LEU A 173 -6.61 7.98 18.27
C LEU A 173 -5.53 8.74 17.48
N SER A 174 -5.92 9.56 16.50
CA SER A 174 -5.00 10.27 15.59
C SER A 174 -4.09 9.35 14.76
N ALA A 175 -4.47 8.08 14.58
CA ALA A 175 -3.79 7.15 13.70
C ALA A 175 -3.68 7.72 12.28
N PRO A 176 -2.52 7.63 11.60
CA PRO A 176 -2.35 8.20 10.28
C PRO A 176 -3.36 7.63 9.28
N GLN A 177 -4.23 8.49 8.73
CA GLN A 177 -5.20 8.16 7.70
C GLN A 177 -4.67 8.57 6.34
N LEU A 178 -4.81 7.70 5.34
CA LEU A 178 -4.37 7.97 3.97
C LEU A 178 -5.26 9.00 3.29
N LEU A 179 -4.60 9.90 2.56
CA LEU A 179 -5.20 10.89 1.68
C LEU A 179 -4.31 11.13 0.47
N VAL A 180 -4.80 11.90 -0.48
CA VAL A 180 -4.00 12.48 -1.56
C VAL A 180 -3.63 13.91 -1.22
N THR A 181 -2.35 14.25 -1.41
CA THR A 181 -1.82 15.58 -1.14
C THR A 181 -0.72 15.97 -2.13
N ASN A 182 -0.53 17.27 -2.27
CA ASN A 182 0.62 17.87 -2.95
C ASN A 182 1.66 18.43 -1.95
N ASP A 183 1.40 18.31 -0.65
CA ASP A 183 2.35 18.64 0.41
C ASP A 183 3.35 17.51 0.58
N VAL A 184 4.60 17.77 0.16
CA VAL A 184 5.69 16.79 0.21
C VAL A 184 5.96 16.33 1.64
N ALA A 185 5.73 17.18 2.65
CA ALA A 185 5.96 16.84 4.06
C ALA A 185 4.99 15.78 4.59
N LYS A 186 3.84 15.62 3.95
CA LYS A 186 2.84 14.59 4.30
C LYS A 186 3.04 13.27 3.55
N THR A 187 4.02 13.18 2.66
CA THR A 187 4.24 11.99 1.82
C THR A 187 4.42 10.75 2.69
N LEU A 188 3.66 9.71 2.37
CA LEU A 188 3.82 8.41 3.02
C LEU A 188 4.87 7.58 2.26
N TYR A 189 6.01 7.34 2.91
CA TYR A 189 7.02 6.42 2.42
C TYR A 189 6.75 5.00 2.93
N VAL A 190 6.80 4.02 2.04
CA VAL A 190 6.44 2.63 2.34
C VAL A 190 7.46 1.64 1.83
N LYS A 191 7.40 0.44 2.38
CA LYS A 191 8.03 -0.79 1.87
C LYS A 191 6.96 -1.85 1.67
N PHE A 192 7.22 -2.77 0.75
CA PHE A 192 6.37 -3.93 0.52
C PHE A 192 6.99 -5.14 1.20
N VAL A 193 6.27 -5.79 2.10
CA VAL A 193 6.73 -7.01 2.78
C VAL A 193 5.93 -8.18 2.23
N LYS A 194 6.59 -9.15 1.61
CA LYS A 194 5.92 -10.33 1.06
C LYS A 194 5.20 -11.07 2.19
N VAL A 195 3.94 -11.44 1.96
CA VAL A 195 3.24 -12.36 2.87
C VAL A 195 3.80 -13.76 2.63
N ASP A 196 4.34 -14.38 3.69
CA ASP A 196 4.80 -15.76 3.65
C ASP A 196 3.59 -16.69 3.55
N ASP A 197 3.59 -17.56 2.54
CA ASP A 197 2.49 -18.51 2.32
C ASP A 197 2.30 -19.48 3.51
N ASP A 198 3.35 -19.69 4.32
CA ASP A 198 3.33 -20.60 5.49
C ASP A 198 2.67 -20.00 6.75
N ALA A 199 2.55 -18.68 6.89
CA ALA A 199 1.81 -18.08 8.02
C ALA A 199 0.30 -18.42 7.96
N THR A 200 -0.20 -18.71 6.76
CA THR A 200 -1.58 -19.18 6.54
C THR A 200 -1.77 -20.64 6.98
N LYS A 201 -0.72 -21.47 6.99
CA LYS A 201 -0.79 -22.85 7.52
C LYS A 201 -0.80 -22.87 9.04
N ALA A 202 -0.04 -21.99 9.70
CA ALA A 202 0.04 -21.95 11.17
C ALA A 202 -1.30 -21.62 11.85
N THR A 203 -2.20 -20.92 11.16
CA THR A 203 -3.55 -20.60 11.68
C THR A 203 -4.53 -21.79 11.56
N ILE A 204 -4.28 -22.73 10.65
CA ILE A 204 -5.13 -23.91 10.47
C ILE A 204 -4.73 -25.04 11.44
N THR A 205 -3.45 -25.15 11.81
CA THR A 205 -2.98 -26.20 12.74
C THR A 205 -3.26 -25.91 14.22
N THR A 206 -3.37 -24.65 14.64
CA THR A 206 -3.63 -24.30 16.05
C THR A 206 -5.10 -24.41 16.46
N SER A 207 -6.04 -24.45 15.51
CA SER A 207 -7.48 -24.64 15.81
C SER A 207 -7.92 -26.10 15.92
N ARG A 208 -7.03 -27.08 15.64
CA ARG A 208 -7.40 -28.50 15.56
C ARG A 208 -6.77 -29.42 16.60
N VAL A 209 -5.94 -28.91 17.51
CA VAL A 209 -5.33 -29.70 18.60
C VAL A 209 -5.39 -28.93 19.91
N GLU A 210 -6.53 -28.97 20.59
CA GLU A 210 -6.63 -28.97 22.06
C GLU A 210 -8.07 -29.31 22.51
N LYS A 211 -8.58 -30.44 22.01
CA LYS A 211 -9.66 -31.18 22.68
C LYS A 211 -9.07 -32.47 23.25
N LEU A 212 -8.18 -32.32 24.23
CA LEU A 212 -7.62 -33.44 24.99
C LEU A 212 -7.81 -33.18 26.49
N GLY A 213 -8.83 -33.85 27.05
CA GLY A 213 -8.83 -34.33 28.42
C GLY A 213 -9.07 -33.32 29.54
N LEU A 214 -10.34 -32.93 29.77
CA LEU A 214 -10.82 -32.53 31.10
C LEU A 214 -10.63 -33.72 32.06
N ARG A 215 -9.50 -33.78 32.76
CA ARG A 215 -9.33 -34.67 33.93
C ARG A 215 -9.87 -33.94 35.16
N MET A 216 -10.92 -34.54 35.71
CA MET A 216 -11.57 -34.18 36.98
C MET A 216 -10.57 -34.38 38.13
N PHE A 217 -10.36 -33.37 38.96
CA PHE A 217 -9.60 -33.49 40.21
C PHE A 217 -10.54 -33.96 41.33
N PRO A 218 -10.13 -34.91 42.20
CA PRO A 218 -10.93 -35.28 43.37
C PRO A 218 -10.69 -34.25 44.49
N PHE A 219 -11.79 -33.83 45.12
CA PHE A 219 -11.76 -33.13 46.40
C PHE A 219 -11.51 -34.16 47.52
N TYR A 220 -10.58 -33.84 48.42
CA TYR A 220 -10.50 -34.46 49.75
C TYR A 220 -11.01 -33.45 50.77
#